data_AF-A0AA39W853-F1
#
_entry.id   AF-A0AA39W853-F1
#
_cell.length_a   1.000
_cell.length_b   1.000
_cell.length_c   1.000
_cell.angle_alpha   90.00
_cell.angle_beta   90.00
_cell.angle_gamma   90.00
#
_symmetry.space_group_name_H-M   'P 1'
#
loop_
_entity.id
_entity.type
_entity.pdbx_description
1 polymer ?
#
loop_
_entity_poly.entity_id
_entity_poly.type
_entity_poly.pdbx_seq_one_letter_code
_entity_poly.pdbx_strand_id
1 'polypeptide(L)'
;MMLRERNHLFCFVGAPRPTIEASIRGEIINQCLISTSKTCKLLDCSFSNGNKCDNPVEVIKVFQDSVFCLRPPGDSFTRRSTFDSILAGCIPVFFHPGSAYAQYTWYFPKNYTKYLVFIPGDSVEDGRVNISETLLGISEDEILAMREEVIRLIPKIVYGDLEEDAFSIAVGGILRRVDNS
;
A
#
# COMPACT_ATOMS: atom_id res chain seq x y z
N MET A 1 14.07 8.85 -4.02
CA MET A 1 12.96 7.88 -4.16
C MET A 1 12.81 7.37 -5.59
N MET A 2 12.83 8.25 -6.62
CA MET A 2 12.72 7.82 -8.02
C MET A 2 13.88 6.92 -8.48
N LEU A 3 15.13 7.38 -8.29
CA LEU A 3 16.34 6.69 -8.75
C LEU A 3 16.79 5.52 -7.85
N ARG A 4 16.00 5.17 -6.84
CA ARG A 4 16.36 4.09 -5.92
C ARG A 4 15.98 2.75 -6.54
N GLU A 5 16.98 1.90 -6.71
CA GLU A 5 16.79 0.49 -7.05
C GLU A 5 15.98 -0.21 -5.96
N ARG A 6 15.02 -1.04 -6.36
CA ARG A 6 14.17 -1.83 -5.47
C ARG A 6 14.53 -3.30 -5.65
N ASN A 7 14.99 -3.97 -4.60
CA ASN A 7 15.41 -5.37 -4.66
C ASN A 7 14.23 -6.36 -4.69
N HIS A 8 13.02 -5.90 -4.36
CA HIS A 8 11.83 -6.74 -4.22
C HIS A 8 10.70 -6.25 -5.13
N LEU A 9 10.09 -7.17 -5.90
CA LEU A 9 8.89 -6.82 -6.68
C LEU A 9 7.77 -6.36 -5.77
N PHE A 10 7.45 -7.11 -4.71
CA PHE A 10 6.49 -6.65 -3.72
C PHE A 10 6.88 -7.03 -2.30
N CYS A 11 6.25 -6.37 -1.35
CA CYS A 11 6.37 -6.72 0.06
C CYS A 11 5.03 -6.80 0.76
N PHE A 12 5.03 -7.61 1.81
CA PHE A 12 3.98 -7.62 2.80
C PHE A 12 4.59 -7.39 4.18
N VAL A 13 4.03 -6.42 4.91
CA VAL A 13 4.36 -6.16 6.31
C VAL A 13 3.10 -6.48 7.09
N GLY A 14 3.12 -7.61 7.77
CA GLY A 14 1.93 -8.14 8.43
C GLY A 14 2.20 -9.45 9.14
N ALA A 15 1.17 -9.93 9.84
CA ALA A 15 1.15 -11.25 10.46
C ALA A 15 -0.19 -11.93 10.13
N PRO A 16 -0.25 -13.28 10.22
CA PRO A 16 -1.50 -14.03 10.12
C PRO A 16 -2.53 -13.57 11.15
N ARG A 17 -3.81 -13.87 10.90
CA ARG A 17 -4.89 -13.75 11.91
C ARG A 17 -5.20 -15.15 12.42
N PRO A 18 -4.70 -15.57 13.61
CA PRO A 18 -4.83 -16.95 14.07
C PRO A 18 -6.29 -17.43 14.22
N THR A 19 -7.22 -16.49 14.39
CA THR A 19 -8.65 -16.77 14.57
C THR A 19 -9.45 -16.80 13.26
N ILE A 20 -8.81 -16.57 12.10
CA ILE A 20 -9.45 -16.55 10.79
C ILE A 20 -8.64 -17.43 9.83
N GLU A 21 -9.08 -18.67 9.64
CA GLU A 21 -8.37 -19.69 8.86
C GLU A 21 -8.24 -19.33 7.38
N ALA A 22 -9.32 -18.81 6.78
CA ALA A 22 -9.35 -18.37 5.37
C ALA A 22 -9.35 -16.84 5.32
N SER A 23 -8.16 -16.23 5.33
CA SER A 23 -8.03 -14.78 5.17
C SER A 23 -7.02 -14.44 4.09
N ILE A 24 -7.27 -13.35 3.38
CA ILE A 24 -6.37 -12.81 2.37
C ILE A 24 -4.95 -12.60 2.90
N ARG A 25 -4.81 -12.29 4.19
CA ARG A 25 -3.50 -12.15 4.85
C ARG A 25 -2.75 -13.48 4.88
N GLY A 26 -3.44 -14.56 5.23
CA GLY A 26 -2.86 -15.90 5.21
C GLY A 26 -2.39 -16.24 3.80
N GLU A 27 -3.22 -15.98 2.80
CA GLU A 27 -2.88 -16.32 1.42
C GLU A 27 -1.75 -15.44 0.84
N ILE A 28 -1.72 -14.14 1.14
CA ILE A 28 -0.58 -13.28 0.83
C ILE A 28 0.70 -13.82 1.44
N ILE A 29 0.67 -14.25 2.71
CA ILE A 29 1.83 -14.81 3.40
C ILE A 29 2.25 -16.12 2.72
N ASN A 30 1.32 -17.02 2.42
CA ASN A 30 1.60 -18.28 1.74
C ASN A 30 2.28 -18.04 0.39
N GLN A 31 1.70 -17.19 -0.47
CA GLN A 31 2.28 -16.84 -1.77
C GLN A 31 3.65 -16.18 -1.62
N CYS A 32 3.86 -15.38 -0.57
CA CYS A 32 5.15 -14.76 -0.30
C CYS A 32 6.23 -15.77 0.13
N LEU A 33 5.87 -16.73 1.00
CA LEU A 33 6.79 -17.75 1.52
C LEU A 33 7.26 -18.75 0.46
N ILE A 34 6.41 -19.05 -0.54
CA ILE A 34 6.78 -19.90 -1.69
C ILE A 34 7.55 -19.12 -2.77
N SER A 35 7.55 -17.79 -2.71
CA SER A 35 8.22 -16.93 -3.68
C SER A 35 9.69 -16.70 -3.31
N THR A 36 10.50 -16.34 -4.30
CA THR A 36 11.90 -15.95 -4.03
C THR A 36 11.95 -14.62 -3.27
N SER A 37 13.07 -14.37 -2.57
CA SER A 37 13.27 -13.09 -1.89
C SER A 37 13.26 -11.90 -2.84
N LYS A 38 13.67 -12.05 -4.11
CA LYS A 38 13.56 -10.98 -5.13
C LYS A 38 12.12 -10.69 -5.53
N THR A 39 11.23 -11.68 -5.43
CA THR A 39 9.82 -11.53 -5.76
C THR A 39 9.05 -10.95 -4.58
N CYS A 40 9.12 -11.59 -3.42
CA CYS A 40 8.38 -11.15 -2.24
C CYS A 40 9.27 -10.96 -1.02
N LYS A 41 9.13 -9.81 -0.38
CA LYS A 41 9.68 -9.54 0.95
C LYS A 41 8.59 -9.57 2.02
N LEU A 42 8.62 -10.59 2.87
CA LEU A 42 7.80 -10.65 4.08
C LEU A 42 8.55 -10.01 5.26
N LEU A 43 7.92 -9.02 5.90
CA LEU A 43 8.27 -8.59 7.26
C LEU A 43 7.18 -9.10 8.21
N ASP A 44 7.49 -10.17 8.93
CA ASP A 44 6.56 -10.79 9.86
C ASP A 44 6.40 -9.94 11.14
N CYS A 45 5.16 -9.51 11.39
CA CYS A 45 4.78 -8.75 12.59
C CYS A 45 4.32 -9.62 13.76
N SER A 46 4.50 -10.95 13.70
CA SER A 46 4.04 -11.83 14.78
C SER A 46 4.76 -11.52 16.11
N PHE A 47 4.04 -11.63 17.23
CA PHE A 47 4.62 -11.45 18.56
C PHE A 47 5.78 -12.40 18.83
N SER A 48 5.69 -13.63 18.30
CA SER A 48 6.77 -14.63 18.36
C SER A 48 8.07 -14.19 17.68
N ASN A 49 8.00 -13.24 16.75
CA ASN A 49 9.14 -12.69 16.02
C ASN A 49 9.49 -11.24 16.46
N GLY A 50 9.08 -10.85 17.67
CA GLY A 50 9.47 -9.57 18.29
C GLY A 50 8.69 -8.35 17.80
N ASN A 51 7.54 -8.55 17.13
CA ASN A 51 6.67 -7.50 16.58
C ASN A 51 7.44 -6.37 15.85
N LYS A 52 8.21 -6.75 14.82
CA LYS A 52 9.07 -5.86 14.03
C LYS A 52 8.37 -4.64 13.42
N CYS A 53 7.05 -4.70 13.32
CA CYS A 53 6.24 -3.68 12.68
C CYS A 53 5.96 -2.46 13.57
N ASP A 54 6.29 -2.55 14.87
CA ASP A 54 6.33 -1.38 15.76
C ASP A 54 7.58 -0.52 15.52
N ASN A 55 8.61 -1.06 14.84
CA ASN A 55 9.79 -0.32 14.47
C ASN A 55 9.59 0.39 13.11
N PRO A 56 9.36 1.72 13.08
CA PRO A 56 9.11 2.44 11.83
C PRO A 56 10.30 2.37 10.86
N VAL A 57 11.53 2.26 11.36
CA VAL A 57 12.73 2.18 10.52
C VAL A 57 12.74 0.88 9.71
N GLU A 58 12.38 -0.24 10.31
CA GLU A 58 12.31 -1.53 9.62
C GLU A 58 11.22 -1.54 8.56
N VAL A 59 10.03 -1.06 8.91
CA VAL A 59 8.88 -0.98 8.01
C VAL A 59 9.21 -0.10 6.79
N ILE A 60 9.71 1.11 7.02
CA ILE A 60 10.06 2.04 5.94
C ILE A 60 11.20 1.49 5.10
N LYS A 61 12.20 0.82 5.69
CA LYS A 61 13.29 0.21 4.92
C LYS A 61 12.78 -0.84 3.95
N VAL A 62 11.87 -1.72 4.40
CA VAL A 62 11.25 -2.74 3.52
C VAL A 62 10.44 -2.09 2.41
N PHE A 63 9.63 -1.08 2.73
CA PHE A 63 8.85 -0.37 1.72
C PHE A 63 9.72 0.35 0.70
N GLN A 64 10.80 1.02 1.14
CA GLN A 64 11.73 1.71 0.27
C GLN A 64 12.55 0.77 -0.64
N ASP A 65 12.59 -0.52 -0.33
CA ASP A 65 13.31 -1.54 -1.09
C ASP A 65 12.38 -2.40 -1.98
N SER A 66 11.07 -2.09 -1.96
CA SER A 66 10.05 -2.84 -2.71
C SER A 66 9.37 -1.95 -3.76
N VAL A 67 8.98 -2.52 -4.90
CA VAL A 67 8.21 -1.80 -5.94
C VAL A 67 6.77 -1.61 -5.49
N PHE A 68 6.13 -2.70 -5.08
CA PHE A 68 4.73 -2.75 -4.66
C PHE A 68 4.58 -3.08 -3.17
N CYS A 69 3.58 -2.48 -2.53
CA CYS A 69 3.29 -2.65 -1.10
C CYS A 69 1.88 -3.21 -0.92
N LEU A 70 1.77 -4.48 -0.52
CA LEU A 70 0.48 -5.15 -0.37
C LEU A 70 -0.29 -4.62 0.84
N ARG A 71 -1.48 -4.06 0.62
CA ARG A 71 -2.36 -3.43 1.62
C ARG A 71 -3.70 -4.19 1.73
N PRO A 72 -3.73 -5.41 2.29
CA PRO A 72 -4.99 -6.10 2.57
C PRO A 72 -5.81 -5.33 3.60
N PRO A 73 -7.15 -5.43 3.55
CA PRO A 73 -8.04 -4.76 4.50
C PRO A 73 -7.79 -5.22 5.94
N GLY A 74 -8.30 -4.42 6.88
CA GLY A 74 -8.27 -4.72 8.30
C GLY A 74 -9.62 -4.89 8.93
N ASP A 75 -9.70 -4.42 10.18
CA ASP A 75 -10.99 -4.26 10.85
C ASP A 75 -11.77 -3.10 10.20
N SER A 76 -11.06 -2.18 9.54
CA SER A 76 -11.59 -1.13 8.68
C SER A 76 -10.94 -1.16 7.29
N PHE A 77 -11.48 -0.34 6.37
CA PHE A 77 -10.89 -0.08 5.05
C PHE A 77 -9.68 0.87 5.09
N THR A 78 -9.39 1.47 6.23
CA THR A 78 -8.28 2.41 6.43
C THR A 78 -7.08 1.73 7.08
N ARG A 79 -5.86 2.13 6.71
CA ARG A 79 -4.62 1.59 7.29
C ARG A 79 -3.55 2.66 7.32
N ARG A 80 -2.92 2.87 8.49
CA ARG A 80 -1.71 3.71 8.62
C ARG A 80 -0.64 3.31 7.60
N SER A 81 -0.45 2.02 7.39
CA SER A 81 0.58 1.48 6.49
C SER A 81 0.39 1.86 5.01
N THR A 82 -0.79 2.35 4.61
CA THR A 82 -1.01 2.95 3.28
C THR A 82 -0.22 4.25 3.12
N PHE A 83 -0.22 5.11 4.14
CA PHE A 83 0.57 6.34 4.11
C PHE A 83 2.06 6.01 4.18
N ASP A 84 2.47 5.07 5.04
CA ASP A 84 3.86 4.64 5.12
C ASP A 84 4.40 4.13 3.76
N SER A 85 3.58 3.40 2.98
CA SER A 85 3.99 2.97 1.62
C SER A 85 4.15 4.14 0.66
N ILE A 86 3.24 5.12 0.69
CA ILE A 86 3.32 6.32 -0.17
C ILE A 86 4.55 7.16 0.21
N LEU A 87 4.79 7.38 1.51
CA LEU A 87 5.98 8.06 2.04
C LEU A 87 7.28 7.36 1.65
N ALA A 88 7.25 6.03 1.49
CA ALA A 88 8.37 5.24 1.01
C ALA A 88 8.42 5.11 -0.54
N GLY A 89 7.44 5.66 -1.26
CA GLY A 89 7.40 5.65 -2.73
C GLY A 89 7.15 4.25 -3.28
N CYS A 90 6.52 3.43 -2.47
CA CYS A 90 6.13 2.07 -2.78
C CYS A 90 4.67 2.08 -3.23
N ILE A 91 4.39 1.49 -4.38
CA ILE A 91 3.07 1.56 -5.02
C ILE A 91 2.09 0.71 -4.20
N PRO A 92 1.04 1.28 -3.61
CA PRO A 92 0.07 0.52 -2.84
C PRO A 92 -0.71 -0.45 -3.74
N VAL A 93 -0.85 -1.70 -3.27
CA VAL A 93 -1.71 -2.72 -3.87
C VAL A 93 -2.86 -2.98 -2.91
N PHE A 94 -4.07 -2.60 -3.30
CA PHE A 94 -5.27 -2.79 -2.49
C PHE A 94 -6.05 -4.01 -2.91
N PHE A 95 -6.75 -4.59 -1.94
CA PHE A 95 -7.54 -5.80 -2.15
C PHE A 95 -9.03 -5.65 -1.87
N HIS A 96 -9.47 -4.44 -1.57
CA HIS A 96 -10.88 -4.13 -1.34
C HIS A 96 -11.23 -2.77 -1.97
N PRO A 97 -12.37 -2.64 -2.70
CA PRO A 97 -12.74 -1.39 -3.36
C PRO A 97 -12.94 -0.24 -2.38
N GLY A 98 -13.43 -0.55 -1.17
CA GLY A 98 -13.54 0.43 -0.08
C GLY A 98 -12.19 1.04 0.33
N SER A 99 -11.08 0.29 0.24
CA SER A 99 -9.72 0.80 0.49
C SER A 99 -9.15 1.51 -0.73
N ALA A 100 -9.40 0.99 -1.93
CA ALA A 100 -8.83 1.50 -3.17
C ALA A 100 -9.47 2.82 -3.63
N TYR A 101 -10.79 2.96 -3.49
CA TYR A 101 -11.55 4.00 -4.20
C TYR A 101 -12.33 4.95 -3.29
N ALA A 102 -12.67 4.51 -2.08
CA ALA A 102 -13.53 5.28 -1.18
C ALA A 102 -12.78 6.06 -0.10
N GLN A 103 -11.53 5.69 0.23
CA GLN A 103 -10.76 6.37 1.27
C GLN A 103 -9.96 7.56 0.71
N TYR A 104 -9.82 8.59 1.54
CA TYR A 104 -8.90 9.71 1.33
C TYR A 104 -9.11 10.48 0.00
N THR A 105 -10.35 10.56 -0.47
CA THR A 105 -10.72 11.19 -1.75
C THR A 105 -10.42 12.69 -1.84
N TRP A 106 -10.18 13.36 -0.72
CA TRP A 106 -9.69 14.75 -0.69
C TRP A 106 -8.20 14.86 -1.00
N TYR A 107 -7.43 13.80 -0.73
CA TYR A 107 -5.98 13.78 -0.80
C TYR A 107 -5.46 13.12 -2.09
N PHE A 108 -6.18 12.12 -2.59
CA PHE A 108 -5.74 11.31 -3.73
C PHE A 108 -6.53 11.59 -5.00
N PRO A 109 -5.90 11.49 -6.19
CA PRO A 109 -6.57 11.75 -7.45
C PRO A 109 -7.60 10.67 -7.77
N LYS A 110 -8.68 11.04 -8.47
CA LYS A 110 -9.72 10.10 -8.91
C LYS A 110 -9.24 9.09 -9.96
N ASN A 111 -8.13 9.35 -10.64
CA ASN A 111 -7.55 8.41 -11.59
C ASN A 111 -6.67 7.40 -10.84
N TYR A 112 -7.33 6.44 -10.19
CA TYR A 112 -6.71 5.51 -9.24
C TYR A 112 -5.56 4.70 -9.86
N THR A 113 -5.70 4.25 -11.10
CA THR A 113 -4.69 3.40 -11.77
C THR A 113 -3.35 4.10 -11.96
N LYS A 114 -3.28 5.43 -11.80
CA LYS A 114 -2.02 6.17 -11.85
C LYS A 114 -1.14 5.97 -10.63
N TYR A 115 -1.64 5.49 -9.49
CA TYR A 115 -0.84 5.44 -8.26
C TYR A 115 -1.08 4.20 -7.40
N LEU A 116 -2.09 3.37 -7.73
CA LEU A 116 -2.36 2.12 -7.02
C LEU A 116 -2.68 0.99 -7.99
N VAL A 117 -2.45 -0.24 -7.52
CA VAL A 117 -2.95 -1.46 -8.16
C VAL A 117 -4.11 -1.98 -7.32
N PHE A 118 -5.15 -2.49 -7.98
CA PHE A 118 -6.25 -3.19 -7.31
C PHE A 118 -6.27 -4.65 -7.77
N ILE A 119 -6.26 -5.57 -6.80
CA ILE A 119 -6.40 -7.01 -7.03
C ILE A 119 -7.60 -7.50 -6.20
N PRO A 120 -8.66 -8.09 -6.80
CA PRO A 120 -9.81 -8.55 -6.03
C PRO A 120 -9.41 -9.54 -4.93
N GLY A 121 -9.67 -9.18 -3.68
CA GLY A 121 -9.19 -9.94 -2.52
C GLY A 121 -9.80 -11.32 -2.39
N ASP A 122 -11.09 -11.45 -2.71
CA ASP A 122 -11.82 -12.71 -2.80
C ASP A 122 -11.18 -13.69 -3.79
N SER A 123 -10.69 -13.18 -4.91
CA SER A 123 -10.04 -13.99 -5.94
C SER A 123 -8.63 -14.44 -5.53
N VAL A 124 -7.96 -13.67 -4.67
CA VAL A 124 -6.72 -14.11 -4.03
C VAL A 124 -7.03 -15.18 -2.98
N GLU A 125 -8.01 -14.94 -2.09
CA GLU A 125 -8.43 -15.89 -1.06
C GLU A 125 -8.85 -17.24 -1.62
N ASP A 126 -9.58 -17.25 -2.74
CA ASP A 126 -10.01 -18.46 -3.45
C ASP A 126 -8.88 -19.12 -4.26
N GLY A 127 -7.66 -18.55 -4.26
CA GLY A 127 -6.51 -19.05 -5.03
C GLY A 127 -6.65 -18.89 -6.56
N ARG A 128 -7.63 -18.12 -7.02
CA ARG A 128 -7.87 -17.87 -8.47
C ARG A 128 -6.88 -16.88 -9.07
N VAL A 129 -6.29 -16.02 -8.25
CA VAL A 129 -5.35 -14.98 -8.68
C VAL A 129 -4.03 -15.10 -7.94
N ASN A 130 -2.94 -15.19 -8.71
CA ASN A 130 -1.59 -15.12 -8.21
C ASN A 130 -1.10 -13.66 -8.20
N ILE A 131 -0.66 -13.18 -7.03
CA ILE A 131 -0.23 -11.79 -6.86
C ILE A 131 1.05 -11.51 -7.66
N SER A 132 2.01 -12.43 -7.63
CA SER A 132 3.29 -12.29 -8.34
C SER A 132 3.08 -12.18 -9.84
N GLU A 133 2.26 -13.06 -10.42
CA GLU A 133 1.95 -13.04 -11.86
C GLU A 133 1.24 -11.74 -12.26
N THR A 134 0.28 -11.29 -11.45
CA THR A 134 -0.44 -10.05 -11.71
C THR A 134 0.50 -8.84 -11.71
N LEU A 135 1.40 -8.74 -10.73
CA LEU A 135 2.32 -7.61 -10.60
C LEU A 135 3.47 -7.66 -11.62
N LEU A 136 3.91 -8.85 -12.04
CA LEU A 136 4.87 -9.03 -13.13
C LEU A 136 4.29 -8.64 -14.50
N GLY A 137 2.96 -8.67 -14.64
CA GLY A 137 2.28 -8.24 -15.87
C GLY A 137 2.27 -6.73 -16.09
N ILE A 138 2.65 -5.93 -15.09
CA ILE A 138 2.73 -4.47 -15.20
C ILE A 138 4.09 -4.11 -15.79
N SER A 139 4.10 -3.29 -16.84
CA SER A 139 5.35 -2.90 -17.49
C SER A 139 6.21 -1.99 -16.61
N GLU A 140 7.53 -2.00 -16.83
CA GLU A 140 8.46 -1.13 -16.10
C GLU A 140 8.12 0.36 -16.31
N ASP A 141 7.69 0.76 -17.51
CA ASP A 141 7.29 2.14 -17.81
C ASP A 141 6.05 2.56 -17.00
N GLU A 142 5.06 1.65 -16.88
CA GLU A 142 3.90 1.87 -16.02
C GLU A 142 4.30 1.95 -14.54
N ILE A 143 5.18 1.07 -14.08
CA ILE A 143 5.71 1.09 -12.70
C ILE A 143 6.40 2.43 -12.40
N LEU A 144 7.22 2.93 -13.33
CA LEU A 144 7.92 4.21 -13.17
C LEU A 144 6.93 5.39 -13.12
N ALA A 145 5.95 5.40 -14.02
CA ALA A 145 4.89 6.42 -14.02
C ALA A 145 4.06 6.38 -12.72
N MET A 146 3.72 5.18 -12.25
CA MET A 146 2.99 5.00 -11.00
C MET A 146 3.78 5.49 -9.80
N ARG A 147 5.08 5.17 -9.74
CA ARG A 147 5.97 5.63 -8.67
C ARG A 147 6.11 7.16 -8.67
N GLU A 148 6.20 7.76 -9.85
CA GLU A 148 6.26 9.21 -9.98
C GLU A 148 5.00 9.86 -9.38
N GLU A 149 3.82 9.33 -9.72
CA GLU A 149 2.57 9.82 -9.15
C GLU A 149 2.52 9.63 -7.63
N VAL A 150 2.91 8.45 -7.11
CA VAL A 150 2.99 8.20 -5.66
C VAL A 150 3.87 9.23 -4.96
N ILE A 151 5.01 9.61 -5.55
CA ILE A 151 5.90 10.63 -4.98
C ILE A 151 5.26 12.02 -5.01
N ARG A 152 4.50 12.36 -6.06
CA ARG A 152 3.75 13.62 -6.13
C ARG A 152 2.65 13.72 -5.06
N LEU A 153 2.17 12.60 -4.51
CA LEU A 153 1.18 12.60 -3.43
C LEU A 153 1.79 12.93 -2.06
N ILE A 154 3.10 12.76 -1.86
CA ILE A 154 3.75 12.89 -0.55
C ILE A 154 3.49 14.25 0.12
N PRO A 155 3.65 15.41 -0.57
CA PRO A 155 3.35 16.71 0.02
C PRO A 155 1.93 16.82 0.58
N LYS A 156 0.96 16.17 -0.08
CA LYS A 156 -0.48 16.25 0.24
C LYS A 156 -0.84 15.47 1.50
N ILE A 157 0.00 14.54 1.95
CA ILE A 157 -0.28 13.65 3.09
C ILE A 157 0.64 13.90 4.29
N VAL A 158 1.51 14.90 4.20
CA VAL A 158 2.41 15.33 5.27
C VAL A 158 1.98 16.72 5.74
N TYR A 159 2.10 16.97 7.04
CA TYR A 159 1.98 18.31 7.60
C TYR A 159 3.26 19.08 7.32
N GLY A 160 3.15 20.24 6.69
CA GLY A 160 4.30 21.05 6.35
C GLY A 160 3.90 22.45 5.93
N ASP A 161 4.88 23.34 5.79
CA ASP A 161 4.65 24.71 5.34
C ASP A 161 4.61 24.77 3.80
N LEU A 162 3.75 23.95 3.20
CA LEU A 162 3.52 23.86 1.76
C LEU A 162 2.11 24.33 1.44
N GLU A 163 1.93 24.95 0.27
CA GLU A 163 0.66 25.52 -0.16
C GLU A 163 -0.49 24.49 -0.23
N GLU A 164 -0.20 23.25 -0.62
CA GLU A 164 -1.14 22.11 -0.59
C GLU A 164 -0.63 20.97 0.32
N ASP A 165 -0.48 21.25 1.61
CA ASP A 165 -0.15 20.23 2.61
C ASP A 165 -1.39 19.49 3.17
N ALA A 166 -1.16 18.50 4.03
CA ALA A 166 -2.24 17.68 4.59
C ALA A 166 -3.28 18.49 5.38
N PHE A 167 -2.84 19.55 6.07
CA PHE A 167 -3.72 20.41 6.86
C PHE A 167 -4.58 21.29 5.96
N SER A 168 -3.97 21.98 5.01
CA SER A 168 -4.63 22.90 4.08
C SER A 168 -5.70 22.17 3.26
N ILE A 169 -5.41 20.94 2.81
CA ILE A 169 -6.36 20.09 2.10
C ILE A 169 -7.55 19.71 3.01
N ALA A 170 -7.30 19.33 4.27
CA ALA A 170 -8.35 18.98 5.23
C ALA A 170 -9.31 20.16 5.46
N VAL A 171 -8.76 21.33 5.78
CA VAL A 171 -9.54 22.54 6.07
C VAL A 171 -10.32 22.98 4.84
N GLY A 172 -9.70 23.02 3.66
CA GLY A 172 -10.39 23.33 2.41
C GLY A 172 -11.50 22.33 2.06
N GLY A 173 -11.33 21.04 2.39
CA GLY A 173 -12.37 20.02 2.27
C GLY A 173 -13.57 20.28 3.17
N ILE A 174 -13.33 20.65 4.43
CA ILE A 174 -14.38 20.98 5.40
C ILE A 174 -15.17 22.21 4.94
N LEU A 175 -14.48 23.31 4.60
CA LEU A 175 -15.12 24.56 4.18
C LEU A 175 -16.03 24.33 2.96
N ARG A 176 -15.54 23.64 1.92
CA ARG A 176 -16.36 23.29 0.75
C ARG A 176 -17.58 22.46 1.11
N ARG A 177 -17.51 21.58 2.11
CA ARG A 177 -18.65 20.77 2.52
C ARG A 177 -19.70 21.61 3.22
N VAL A 178 -19.29 22.55 4.07
CA VAL A 178 -20.18 23.49 4.75
C VAL A 178 -20.85 24.43 3.74
N ASP A 179 -20.09 24.99 2.79
CA ASP A 179 -20.63 25.92 1.79
C ASP A 179 -21.64 25.26 0.81
N ASN A 180 -21.57 23.94 0.65
CA ASN A 180 -22.47 23.16 -0.21
C ASN A 180 -23.59 22.42 0.58
N SER A 181 -23.73 22.67 1.88
CA SER A 181 -24.79 22.11 2.75
C SER A 181 -25.90 23.12 2.97
#